data_AF-A0A7M5XBJ8-F1
#
_entry.id   AF-A0A7M5XBJ8-F1
#
_cell.length_a   1.000
_cell.length_b   1.000
_cell.length_c   1.000
_cell.angle_alpha   90.00
_cell.angle_beta   90.00
_cell.angle_gamma   90.00
#
_symmetry.space_group_name_H-M   'P 1'
#
loop_
_entity.id
_entity.type
_entity.pdbx_description
1 polymer ?
#
loop_
_entity_poly.entity_id
_entity_poly.type
_entity_poly.pdbx_seq_one_letter_code
_entity_poly.pdbx_strand_id
1 'polypeptide(L)'
;MVNWYCVSSMCFNNFRTLDKNKEKINFYKIPKNKEIQRQYATLLKTGGANMDRGHICCEHWIDCVRKDSNHLPEIIVPQTQIAKLNKKINIAAKNLKRNPDSTSSKLTLKTLKKKLIAATNANKRNVTVHKARRKVVKHSLKKRQKPDVPVVDVPSTSDMSKNSEIEELKQQLKAKSEEVLHIQNKLLHTEGQLLYTQQQLLIFKNLYFSFKSIAEDRKIFKYLCGLDLDQFNILMDIVKPYLSLLNHTVKNFSYETQYLAILTISRHGLDYRFMAFILRTSEATVGRIANSWFIFLATLFNEIDLMPEHGFLIEQMPSSFVTTGHGKTDLVIDATEFKFNFASNLDVNTLLFSHYKNHSTGKALIGIAPHGMGIMFSEVYPGSISDSEITEKTNTIHYVNEAHEIMSDRGFSIQDLCSAKGITLNRPKQKENPQFNETEVQRNFDIASTRIHVERFIGRVRDWKILNNTWPLVQIDMLTCVWQMLCHTVNLTCPPIGPKEE
;
A
#
# COMPACT_ATOMS: atom_id res chain seq x y z
N MET A 1 13.62 4.25 45.54
CA MET A 1 12.26 4.85 45.59
C MET A 1 11.55 4.53 44.29
N VAL A 2 10.40 3.83 44.34
CA VAL A 2 9.67 3.47 43.12
C VAL A 2 8.83 4.67 42.67
N ASN A 3 9.11 5.17 41.48
CA ASN A 3 8.41 6.31 40.89
C ASN A 3 7.15 5.81 40.18
N TRP A 4 5.99 5.92 40.82
CA TRP A 4 4.72 5.49 40.24
C TRP A 4 4.11 6.58 39.33
N TYR A 5 3.58 6.18 38.18
CA TYR A 5 2.81 7.01 37.26
C TYR A 5 1.43 6.39 37.05
N CYS A 6 0.40 7.22 36.92
CA CYS A 6 -0.92 6.74 36.56
C CYS A 6 -0.90 6.20 35.12
N VAL A 7 -1.39 4.97 34.93
CA VAL A 7 -1.43 4.30 33.63
C VAL A 7 -2.47 4.90 32.68
N SER A 8 -3.47 5.63 33.19
CA SER A 8 -4.51 6.23 32.35
C SER A 8 -3.90 7.22 31.35
N SER A 9 -4.21 7.04 30.06
CA SER A 9 -3.63 7.79 28.92
C SER A 9 -3.85 9.30 28.99
N MET A 10 -4.83 9.75 29.77
CA MET A 10 -5.20 11.16 29.94
C MET A 10 -5.00 11.64 31.39
N CYS A 11 -4.21 10.92 32.19
CA CYS A 11 -3.89 11.30 33.56
C CYS A 11 -2.38 11.50 33.71
N PHE A 12 -1.97 12.68 34.21
CA PHE A 12 -0.57 13.04 34.40
C PHE A 12 -0.12 12.94 35.86
N ASN A 13 -0.92 12.28 36.70
CA ASN A 13 -0.60 12.12 38.10
C ASN A 13 0.55 11.11 38.28
N ASN A 14 1.43 11.45 39.21
CA ASN A 14 2.55 10.63 39.64
C ASN A 14 2.62 10.61 41.17
N PHE A 15 3.52 9.81 41.73
CA PHE A 15 3.69 9.64 43.18
C PHE A 15 3.97 10.95 43.96
N ARG A 16 4.34 12.04 43.30
CA ARG A 16 4.56 13.37 43.91
C ARG A 16 3.33 14.27 43.81
N THR A 17 2.26 13.81 43.17
CA THR A 17 1.06 14.63 42.98
C THR A 17 0.34 14.77 44.32
N LEU A 18 0.03 16.02 44.66
CA LEU A 18 -0.75 16.36 45.84
C LEU A 18 -2.20 16.65 45.44
N ASP A 19 -3.11 16.37 46.35
CA ASP A 19 -4.51 16.75 46.23
C ASP A 19 -4.73 18.24 46.55
N LYS A 20 -6.00 18.65 46.66
CA LYS A 20 -6.37 20.04 46.99
C LYS A 20 -5.94 20.47 48.40
N ASN A 21 -5.78 19.52 49.32
CA ASN A 21 -5.39 19.74 50.71
C ASN A 21 -3.88 19.64 50.92
N LYS A 22 -3.10 19.50 49.83
CA LYS A 22 -1.64 19.28 49.83
C LYS A 22 -1.23 17.91 50.40
N GLU A 23 -2.14 16.95 50.44
CA GLU A 23 -1.86 15.58 50.85
C GLU A 23 -1.49 14.71 49.64
N LYS A 24 -0.70 13.65 49.85
CA LYS A 24 -0.30 12.73 48.78
C LYS A 24 -1.51 11.91 48.33
N ILE A 25 -1.77 11.87 47.02
CA ILE A 25 -2.83 11.03 46.48
C ILE A 25 -2.45 9.55 46.53
N ASN A 26 -3.43 8.69 46.76
CA ASN A 26 -3.24 7.26 46.78
C ASN A 26 -3.12 6.67 45.36
N PHE A 27 -2.28 5.64 45.22
CA PHE A 27 -2.13 4.86 43.99
C PHE A 27 -2.44 3.40 44.25
N TYR A 28 -3.26 2.82 43.38
CA TYR A 28 -3.67 1.43 43.46
C TYR A 28 -3.01 0.60 42.36
N LYS A 29 -2.41 -0.52 42.74
CA LYS A 29 -1.84 -1.49 41.80
C LYS A 29 -2.95 -2.24 41.06
N ILE A 30 -2.79 -2.40 39.75
CA ILE A 30 -3.73 -3.18 38.94
C ILE A 30 -3.65 -4.67 39.36
N PRO A 31 -4.79 -5.35 39.57
CA PRO A 31 -4.79 -6.78 39.90
C PRO A 31 -4.12 -7.63 38.82
N LYS A 32 -3.49 -8.76 39.21
CA LYS A 32 -2.86 -9.70 38.27
C LYS A 32 -3.85 -10.55 37.47
N ASN A 33 -5.15 -10.48 37.79
CA ASN A 33 -6.18 -11.24 37.08
C ASN A 33 -6.34 -10.68 35.65
N LYS A 34 -6.10 -11.52 34.65
CA LYS A 34 -6.14 -11.14 33.21
C LYS A 34 -7.51 -10.62 32.76
N GLU A 35 -8.60 -11.11 33.34
CA GLU A 35 -9.95 -10.64 32.98
C GLU A 35 -10.19 -9.21 33.47
N ILE A 36 -9.77 -8.92 34.70
CA ILE A 36 -9.86 -7.58 35.28
C ILE A 36 -8.92 -6.63 34.51
N GLN A 37 -7.70 -7.05 34.21
CA GLN A 37 -6.76 -6.25 33.40
C GLN A 37 -7.34 -5.88 32.02
N ARG A 38 -8.05 -6.81 31.35
CA ARG A 38 -8.77 -6.51 30.10
C ARG A 38 -9.83 -5.43 30.31
N GLN A 39 -10.62 -5.51 31.39
CA GLN A 39 -11.63 -4.50 31.72
C GLN A 39 -11.00 -3.12 31.99
N TYR A 40 -9.87 -3.07 32.70
CA TYR A 40 -9.09 -1.84 32.91
C TYR A 40 -8.56 -1.26 31.59
N ALA A 41 -8.00 -2.09 30.70
CA ALA A 41 -7.51 -1.65 29.40
C ALA A 41 -8.63 -1.10 28.50
N THR A 42 -9.81 -1.75 28.51
CA THR A 42 -11.00 -1.27 27.79
C THR A 42 -11.50 0.06 28.34
N LEU A 43 -11.58 0.22 29.67
CA LEU A 43 -12.10 1.43 30.31
C LEU A 43 -11.15 2.63 30.13
N LEU A 44 -9.84 2.43 30.35
CA LEU A 44 -8.86 3.51 30.33
C LEU A 44 -8.31 3.84 28.94
N LYS A 45 -8.68 3.04 27.91
CA LYS A 45 -8.26 3.21 26.51
C LYS A 45 -6.75 3.37 26.34
N THR A 46 -6.00 2.56 27.08
CA THR A 46 -4.55 2.59 27.15
C THR A 46 -3.97 1.58 26.17
N GLY A 47 -3.89 1.96 24.89
CA GLY A 47 -3.17 1.16 23.91
C GLY A 47 -1.68 1.07 24.27
N GLY A 48 -1.18 -0.13 24.58
CA GLY A 48 0.25 -0.40 24.77
C GLY A 48 0.82 -0.21 26.19
N ALA A 49 0.00 0.05 27.22
CA ALA A 49 0.51 0.16 28.59
C ALA A 49 0.69 -1.21 29.27
N ASN A 50 1.77 -1.39 30.02
CA ASN A 50 2.05 -2.61 30.77
C ASN A 50 1.11 -2.73 32.00
N MET A 51 0.09 -3.58 31.91
CA MET A 51 -0.94 -3.76 32.95
C MET A 51 -0.43 -4.56 34.16
N ASP A 52 0.64 -5.34 34.03
CA ASP A 52 1.14 -6.19 35.12
C ASP A 52 1.89 -5.40 36.20
N ARG A 53 2.45 -4.25 35.83
CA ARG A 53 3.17 -3.33 36.74
C ARG A 53 2.47 -1.97 36.89
N GLY A 54 1.27 -1.85 36.31
CA GLY A 54 0.53 -0.60 36.23
C GLY A 54 -0.07 -0.14 37.57
N HIS A 55 -0.11 1.18 37.76
CA HIS A 55 -0.74 1.84 38.91
C HIS A 55 -1.74 2.89 38.44
N ILE A 56 -2.82 3.09 39.19
CA ILE A 56 -3.86 4.07 38.88
C ILE A 56 -4.09 4.93 40.12
N CYS A 57 -4.15 6.25 39.94
CA CYS A 57 -4.40 7.16 41.05
C CYS A 57 -5.87 7.11 41.52
N CYS A 58 -6.09 7.45 42.77
CA CYS A 58 -7.39 7.41 43.42
C CYS A 58 -8.48 8.26 42.76
N GLU A 59 -8.12 9.34 42.05
CA GLU A 59 -9.10 10.24 41.40
C GLU A 59 -9.95 9.57 40.30
N HIS A 60 -9.66 8.33 39.93
CA HIS A 60 -10.47 7.55 38.98
C HIS A 60 -11.68 6.84 39.63
N TRP A 61 -11.87 6.97 40.94
CA TRP A 61 -13.04 6.50 41.69
C TRP A 61 -13.81 7.70 42.27
N ILE A 62 -15.13 7.62 42.33
CA ILE A 62 -15.99 8.74 42.78
C ILE A 62 -15.60 9.21 44.18
N ASP A 63 -15.37 8.27 45.11
CA ASP A 63 -15.02 8.57 46.50
C ASP A 63 -13.50 8.68 46.72
N CYS A 64 -12.70 8.69 45.65
CA CYS A 64 -11.23 8.58 45.73
C CYS A 64 -10.72 7.37 46.54
N VAL A 65 -11.53 6.32 46.67
CA VAL A 65 -11.19 5.09 47.40
C VAL A 65 -11.54 3.86 46.57
N ARG A 66 -10.58 2.93 46.47
CA ARG A 66 -10.83 1.61 45.88
C ARG A 66 -11.27 0.63 46.97
N LYS A 67 -12.53 0.20 46.94
CA LYS A 67 -13.13 -0.70 47.95
C LYS A 67 -12.50 -2.08 47.98
N ASP A 68 -12.28 -2.69 46.81
CA ASP A 68 -11.67 -4.01 46.68
C ASP A 68 -10.90 -4.14 45.35
N SER A 69 -10.25 -5.28 45.10
CA SER A 69 -9.46 -5.51 43.88
C SER A 69 -10.29 -5.55 42.60
N ASN A 70 -11.58 -5.87 42.68
CA ASN A 70 -12.51 -5.96 41.55
C ASN A 70 -13.23 -4.62 41.29
N HIS A 71 -13.14 -3.64 42.20
CA HIS A 71 -13.71 -2.31 42.06
C HIS A 71 -13.03 -1.53 40.93
N LEU A 72 -13.64 -1.54 39.75
CA LEU A 72 -13.15 -0.87 38.56
C LEU A 72 -13.21 0.66 38.68
N PRO A 73 -12.36 1.41 37.98
CA PRO A 73 -12.43 2.86 37.96
C PRO A 73 -13.66 3.35 37.20
N GLU A 74 -14.40 4.27 37.80
CA GLU A 74 -15.66 4.81 37.28
C GLU A 74 -15.43 6.05 36.42
N ILE A 75 -14.36 6.79 36.71
CA ILE A 75 -13.99 8.05 36.06
C ILE A 75 -12.80 7.79 35.15
N ILE A 76 -12.97 7.95 33.83
CA ILE A 76 -11.88 7.73 32.87
C ILE A 76 -10.87 8.89 32.93
N VAL A 77 -11.39 10.12 32.94
CA VAL A 77 -10.56 11.34 33.04
C VAL A 77 -11.02 12.17 34.25
N PRO A 78 -10.20 12.28 35.30
CA PRO A 78 -10.54 13.06 36.48
C PRO A 78 -10.77 14.53 36.15
N GLN A 79 -11.68 15.18 36.88
CA GLN A 79 -12.02 16.60 36.67
C GLN A 79 -10.81 17.52 36.89
N THR A 80 -9.89 17.14 37.76
CA THR A 80 -8.62 17.84 38.00
C THR A 80 -7.72 17.86 36.77
N GLN A 81 -7.72 16.79 35.96
CA GLN A 81 -6.97 16.73 34.70
C GLN A 81 -7.60 17.62 33.63
N ILE A 82 -8.93 17.66 33.57
CA ILE A 82 -9.68 18.58 32.68
C ILE A 82 -9.36 20.04 33.05
N ALA A 83 -9.35 20.37 34.35
CA ALA A 83 -8.96 21.71 34.82
C ALA A 83 -7.51 22.07 34.46
N LYS A 84 -6.56 21.14 34.64
CA LYS A 84 -5.15 21.32 34.22
C LYS A 84 -5.04 21.57 32.70
N LEU A 85 -5.83 20.85 31.90
CA LEU A 85 -5.84 20.98 30.44
C LEU A 85 -6.41 22.34 30.00
N ASN A 86 -7.50 22.80 30.63
CA ASN A 86 -8.05 24.14 30.41
C ASN A 86 -7.04 25.23 30.76
N LYS A 87 -6.29 25.09 31.86
CA LYS A 87 -5.21 26.03 32.22
C LYS A 87 -4.14 26.09 31.12
N LYS A 88 -3.72 24.94 30.58
CA LYS A 88 -2.75 24.87 29.46
C LYS A 88 -3.29 25.53 28.19
N ILE A 89 -4.58 25.34 27.88
CA ILE A 89 -5.24 26.00 26.73
C ILE A 89 -5.23 27.52 26.90
N ASN A 90 -5.54 28.02 28.09
CA ASN A 90 -5.54 29.46 28.36
C ASN A 90 -4.13 30.07 28.21
N ILE A 91 -3.09 29.37 28.67
CA ILE A 91 -1.70 29.80 28.48
C ILE A 91 -1.33 29.80 26.98
N ALA A 92 -1.64 28.72 26.27
CA ALA A 92 -1.37 28.62 24.83
C ALA A 92 -2.12 29.70 24.02
N ALA A 93 -3.35 30.02 24.40
CA ALA A 93 -4.13 31.09 23.78
C ALA A 93 -3.52 32.48 24.06
N LYS A 94 -3.02 32.74 25.28
CA LYS A 94 -2.28 33.98 25.60
C LYS A 94 -0.99 34.10 24.79
N ASN A 95 -0.25 33.01 24.62
CA ASN A 95 0.99 33.01 23.83
C ASN A 95 0.71 33.24 22.34
N LEU A 96 -0.36 32.66 21.79
CA LEU A 96 -0.76 32.90 20.40
C LEU A 96 -1.22 34.36 20.17
N LYS A 97 -1.87 34.99 21.16
CA LYS A 97 -2.18 36.43 21.10
C LYS A 97 -0.94 37.32 21.04
N ARG A 98 0.18 36.89 21.65
CA ARG A 98 1.46 37.61 21.64
C ARG A 98 2.26 37.42 20.36
N ASN A 99 2.08 36.29 19.67
CA ASN A 99 2.73 35.99 18.40
C ASN A 99 1.74 35.28 17.45
N PRO A 100 0.95 36.05 16.67
CA PRO A 100 -0.13 35.54 15.84
C PRO A 100 0.34 34.66 14.67
N ASP A 101 1.58 34.83 14.21
CA ASP A 101 2.10 34.14 13.02
C ASP A 101 2.80 32.81 13.33
N SER A 102 3.02 32.51 14.61
CA SER A 102 3.64 31.25 15.04
C SER A 102 2.79 30.02 14.69
N THR A 103 3.17 29.31 13.63
CA THR A 103 2.57 28.03 13.20
C THR A 103 2.63 26.98 14.32
N SER A 104 3.71 26.94 15.10
CA SER A 104 3.88 26.03 16.25
C SER A 104 2.85 26.32 17.36
N SER A 105 2.60 27.60 17.67
CA SER A 105 1.60 28.00 18.67
C SER A 105 0.17 27.68 18.22
N LYS A 106 -0.14 27.87 16.94
CA LYS A 106 -1.43 27.47 16.32
C LYS A 106 -1.66 25.96 16.44
N LEU A 107 -0.64 25.16 16.10
CA LEU A 107 -0.72 23.70 16.16
C LEU A 107 -0.87 23.19 17.61
N THR A 108 -0.15 23.81 18.55
CA THR A 108 -0.22 23.48 19.98
C THR A 108 -1.63 23.73 20.54
N LEU A 109 -2.20 24.90 20.27
CA LEU A 109 -3.56 25.24 20.70
C LEU A 109 -4.61 24.29 20.08
N LYS A 110 -4.48 23.98 18.79
CA LYS A 110 -5.36 23.03 18.07
C LYS A 110 -5.30 21.64 18.70
N THR A 111 -4.10 21.18 19.07
CA THR A 111 -3.87 19.87 19.70
C THR A 111 -4.47 19.80 21.10
N LEU A 112 -4.26 20.83 21.91
CA LEU A 112 -4.83 20.91 23.26
C LEU A 112 -6.36 20.95 23.25
N LYS A 113 -6.97 21.70 22.32
CA LYS A 113 -8.43 21.72 22.12
C LYS A 113 -8.98 20.35 21.73
N LYS A 114 -8.31 19.62 20.82
CA LYS A 114 -8.67 18.22 20.48
C LYS A 114 -8.58 17.29 21.70
N LYS A 115 -7.52 17.40 22.52
CA LYS A 115 -7.38 16.61 23.75
C LYS A 115 -8.51 16.89 24.75
N LEU A 116 -8.95 18.15 24.86
CA LEU A 116 -10.05 18.52 25.75
C LEU A 116 -11.37 17.89 25.29
N ILE A 117 -11.68 17.96 23.99
CA ILE A 117 -12.87 17.31 23.43
C ILE A 117 -12.85 15.81 23.68
N ALA A 118 -11.70 15.15 23.46
CA ALA A 118 -11.55 13.73 23.71
C ALA A 118 -11.73 13.36 25.19
N ALA A 119 -11.16 14.15 26.11
CA ALA A 119 -11.30 13.98 27.56
C ALA A 119 -12.76 14.11 28.02
N THR A 120 -13.45 15.17 27.59
CA THR A 120 -14.87 15.41 27.95
C THR A 120 -15.79 14.34 27.40
N ASN A 121 -15.53 13.84 26.18
CA ASN A 121 -16.32 12.77 25.57
C ASN A 121 -16.05 11.38 26.18
N ALA A 122 -14.86 11.15 26.75
CA ALA A 122 -14.53 9.88 27.39
C ALA A 122 -15.46 9.59 28.57
N ASN A 123 -15.69 10.58 29.44
CA ASN A 123 -16.57 10.42 30.60
C ASN A 123 -18.05 10.28 30.22
N LYS A 124 -18.53 10.98 29.16
CA LYS A 124 -19.93 10.90 28.71
C LYS A 124 -20.33 9.49 28.22
N ARG A 125 -19.41 8.75 27.59
CA ARG A 125 -19.69 7.40 27.06
C ARG A 125 -19.79 6.33 28.15
N ASN A 126 -19.13 6.50 29.30
CA ASN A 126 -19.13 5.51 30.37
C ASN A 126 -20.38 5.57 31.26
N VAL A 127 -20.97 6.76 31.44
CA VAL A 127 -22.23 6.93 32.20
C VAL A 127 -23.37 6.11 31.58
N THR A 128 -23.38 5.96 30.25
CA THR A 128 -24.38 5.16 29.51
C THR A 128 -24.21 3.65 29.73
N VAL A 129 -22.97 3.16 29.82
CA VAL A 129 -22.65 1.72 29.98
C VAL A 129 -22.97 1.22 31.39
N HIS A 130 -22.73 2.03 32.43
CA HIS A 130 -23.08 1.64 33.81
C HIS A 130 -24.60 1.64 34.09
N LYS A 131 -25.39 2.50 33.42
CA LYS A 131 -26.86 2.44 33.50
C LYS A 131 -27.44 1.18 32.83
N ALA A 132 -26.80 0.68 31.77
CA ALA A 132 -27.22 -0.55 31.11
C ALA A 132 -26.93 -1.81 31.94
N ARG A 133 -25.79 -1.87 32.65
CA ARG A 133 -25.41 -3.03 33.48
C ARG A 133 -26.24 -3.19 34.77
N ARG A 134 -26.76 -2.11 35.36
CA ARG A 134 -27.60 -2.19 36.58
C ARG A 134 -28.99 -2.79 36.36
N LYS A 135 -29.46 -2.93 35.12
CA LYS A 135 -30.79 -3.51 34.81
C LYS A 135 -30.82 -5.04 34.73
N VAL A 136 -29.71 -5.74 34.93
CA VAL A 136 -29.65 -7.21 34.88
C VAL A 136 -29.32 -7.78 36.25
N VAL A 137 -30.28 -7.71 37.17
CA VAL A 137 -30.36 -8.62 38.32
C VAL A 137 -31.79 -9.15 38.35
N LYS A 138 -31.97 -10.35 37.79
CA LYS A 138 -33.22 -11.12 37.85
C LYS A 138 -33.43 -11.57 39.30
N HIS A 139 -34.41 -10.99 40.00
CA HIS A 139 -35.00 -11.67 41.14
C HIS A 139 -36.01 -12.70 40.64
N SER A 140 -35.75 -13.94 41.03
CA SER A 140 -36.53 -15.15 40.83
C SER A 140 -37.93 -15.04 41.42
N LEU A 141 -38.94 -15.36 40.61
CA LEU A 141 -40.33 -15.56 41.00
C LEU A 141 -40.46 -16.74 41.98
N LYS A 142 -40.97 -16.50 43.19
CA LYS A 142 -41.60 -17.53 44.03
C LYS A 142 -43.08 -17.23 44.12
N LYS A 143 -43.89 -18.21 43.70
CA LYS A 143 -45.35 -18.30 43.89
C LYS A 143 -45.71 -18.08 45.37
N ARG A 144 -46.75 -17.28 45.63
CA ARG A 144 -47.57 -17.37 46.84
C ARG A 144 -49.04 -17.14 46.51
N GLN A 145 -49.87 -17.93 47.18
CA GLN A 145 -51.32 -18.08 47.01
C GLN A 145 -52.09 -16.84 47.48
N LYS A 146 -53.30 -16.66 46.93
CA LYS A 146 -54.33 -15.73 47.43
C LYS A 146 -54.81 -16.14 48.83
N PRO A 147 -55.24 -15.17 49.65
CA PRO A 147 -56.43 -15.32 50.47
C PRO A 147 -57.46 -14.21 50.23
N ASP A 148 -58.70 -14.57 50.56
CA ASP A 148 -59.96 -13.84 50.40
C ASP A 148 -60.27 -12.82 51.51
N VAL A 149 -60.94 -11.71 51.12
CA VAL A 149 -62.11 -11.01 51.75
C VAL A 149 -61.88 -10.31 53.13
N PRO A 150 -62.40 -9.08 53.45
CA PRO A 150 -63.79 -8.66 53.26
C PRO A 150 -64.12 -7.21 52.83
N VAL A 151 -65.39 -7.10 52.40
CA VAL A 151 -66.23 -5.92 52.19
C VAL A 151 -66.47 -5.15 53.50
N VAL A 152 -66.36 -3.81 53.50
CA VAL A 152 -67.14 -2.89 54.38
C VAL A 152 -67.43 -1.57 53.64
N ASP A 153 -68.58 -1.01 53.98
CA ASP A 153 -69.48 -0.03 53.35
C ASP A 153 -69.08 1.45 53.21
N VAL A 154 -69.63 2.04 52.13
CA VAL A 154 -70.37 3.34 51.95
C VAL A 154 -69.64 4.70 52.18
N PRO A 155 -69.89 5.71 51.32
CA PRO A 155 -69.02 6.87 51.13
C PRO A 155 -69.47 8.12 51.90
N SER A 156 -68.52 8.97 52.29
CA SER A 156 -68.80 10.33 52.74
C SER A 156 -68.10 11.36 51.85
N THR A 157 -68.87 11.91 50.92
CA THR A 157 -68.88 13.33 50.54
C THR A 157 -67.57 14.11 50.68
N SER A 158 -66.57 13.83 49.81
CA SER A 158 -65.48 14.79 49.52
C SER A 158 -64.97 14.76 48.07
N ASP A 159 -65.58 13.93 47.21
CA ASP A 159 -64.82 13.29 46.13
C ASP A 159 -64.98 13.89 44.73
N MET A 160 -65.78 14.94 44.54
CA MET A 160 -65.95 15.51 43.19
C MET A 160 -64.73 16.32 42.72
N SER A 161 -64.00 16.98 43.62
CA SER A 161 -62.80 17.78 43.28
C SER A 161 -61.53 16.95 43.16
N LYS A 162 -61.40 15.86 43.93
CA LYS A 162 -60.23 14.96 43.86
C LYS A 162 -60.34 13.96 42.70
N ASN A 163 -61.55 13.53 42.35
CA ASN A 163 -61.76 12.64 41.21
C ASN A 163 -61.53 13.34 39.86
N SER A 164 -61.81 14.65 39.75
CA SER A 164 -61.48 15.40 38.53
C SER A 164 -59.96 15.56 38.35
N GLU A 165 -59.24 15.84 39.43
CA GLU A 165 -57.77 15.97 39.42
C GLU A 165 -57.08 14.63 39.13
N ILE A 166 -57.64 13.52 39.64
CA ILE A 166 -57.19 12.16 39.32
C ILE A 166 -57.41 11.83 37.84
N GLU A 167 -58.55 12.18 37.24
CA GLU A 167 -58.77 11.92 35.82
C GLU A 167 -57.91 12.79 34.92
N GLU A 168 -57.64 14.03 35.30
CA GLU A 168 -56.73 14.92 34.58
C GLU A 168 -55.29 14.38 34.61
N LEU A 169 -54.84 13.88 35.77
CA LEU A 169 -53.54 13.20 35.92
C LEU A 169 -53.48 11.90 35.11
N LYS A 170 -54.55 11.10 35.05
CA LYS A 170 -54.60 9.90 34.19
C LYS A 170 -54.54 10.25 32.71
N GLN A 171 -55.19 11.33 32.29
CA GLN A 171 -55.14 11.81 30.90
C GLN A 171 -53.73 12.31 30.53
N GLN A 172 -53.08 13.06 31.42
CA GLN A 172 -51.68 13.47 31.27
C GLN A 172 -50.72 12.26 31.24
N LEU A 173 -50.95 11.25 32.08
CA LEU A 173 -50.16 10.03 32.09
C LEU A 173 -50.30 9.27 30.76
N LYS A 174 -51.52 9.19 30.22
CA LYS A 174 -51.79 8.56 28.92
C LYS A 174 -51.11 9.30 27.79
N ALA A 175 -51.23 10.63 27.72
CA ALA A 175 -50.54 11.47 26.74
C ALA A 175 -49.00 11.30 26.81
N LYS A 176 -48.42 11.31 28.02
CA LYS A 176 -46.99 11.04 28.19
C LYS A 176 -46.59 9.62 27.81
N SER A 177 -47.45 8.62 28.02
CA SER A 177 -47.17 7.24 27.61
C SER A 177 -47.13 7.09 26.09
N GLU A 178 -47.99 7.81 25.37
CA GLU A 178 -48.01 7.88 23.90
C GLU A 178 -46.77 8.61 23.37
N GLU A 179 -46.35 9.71 24.00
CA GLU A 179 -45.08 10.38 23.69
C GLU A 179 -43.87 9.46 23.88
N VAL A 180 -43.83 8.71 24.98
CA VAL A 180 -42.74 7.74 25.24
C VAL A 180 -42.70 6.66 24.16
N LEU A 181 -43.85 6.14 23.74
CA LEU A 181 -43.94 5.16 22.66
C LEU A 181 -43.48 5.74 21.31
N HIS A 182 -43.87 6.97 21.01
CA HIS A 182 -43.41 7.68 19.80
C HIS A 182 -41.89 7.88 19.80
N ILE A 183 -41.31 8.26 20.95
CA ILE A 183 -39.86 8.40 21.10
C ILE A 183 -39.16 7.05 20.96
N GLN A 184 -39.71 5.97 21.52
CA GLN A 184 -39.16 4.61 21.38
C GLN A 184 -39.13 4.15 19.92
N ASN A 185 -40.19 4.40 19.16
CA ASN A 185 -40.25 4.07 17.73
C ASN A 185 -39.24 4.89 16.92
N LYS A 186 -39.09 6.19 17.22
CA LYS A 186 -38.04 7.04 16.61
C LYS A 186 -36.64 6.52 16.94
N LEU A 187 -36.38 6.14 18.19
CA LEU A 187 -35.10 5.59 18.61
C LEU A 187 -34.76 4.32 17.83
N LEU A 188 -35.71 3.38 17.73
CA LEU A 188 -35.55 2.12 17.00
C LEU A 188 -35.24 2.36 15.51
N HIS A 189 -35.95 3.31 14.89
CA HIS A 189 -35.71 3.71 13.50
C HIS A 189 -34.31 4.33 13.33
N THR A 190 -33.90 5.23 14.21
CA THR A 190 -32.56 5.86 14.17
C THR A 190 -31.45 4.83 14.41
N GLU A 191 -31.64 3.85 15.31
CA GLU A 191 -30.69 2.76 15.53
C GLU A 191 -30.54 1.88 14.29
N GLY A 192 -31.65 1.55 13.60
CA GLY A 192 -31.62 0.83 12.34
C GLY A 192 -30.85 1.59 11.25
N GLN A 193 -31.11 2.89 11.10
CA GLN A 193 -30.37 3.74 10.17
C GLN A 193 -28.88 3.81 10.49
N LEU A 194 -28.52 3.91 11.78
CA LEU A 194 -27.12 3.93 12.21
C LEU A 194 -26.41 2.63 11.85
N LEU A 195 -27.07 1.48 12.06
CA LEU A 195 -26.53 0.16 11.74
C LEU A 195 -26.28 0.02 10.23
N TYR A 196 -27.27 0.39 9.41
CA TYR A 196 -27.14 0.41 7.97
C TYR A 196 -25.98 1.31 7.51
N THR A 197 -25.90 2.53 8.05
CA THR A 197 -24.82 3.48 7.71
C THR A 197 -23.45 2.95 8.12
N GLN A 198 -23.35 2.28 9.28
CA GLN A 198 -22.11 1.63 9.72
C GLN A 198 -21.69 0.50 8.79
N GLN A 199 -22.64 -0.30 8.30
CA GLN A 199 -22.39 -1.37 7.34
C GLN A 199 -21.92 -0.80 6.00
N GLN A 200 -22.57 0.25 5.49
CA GLN A 200 -22.14 0.96 4.27
C GLN A 200 -20.75 1.57 4.43
N LEU A 201 -20.43 2.17 5.58
CA LEU A 201 -19.09 2.69 5.88
C LEU A 201 -18.04 1.58 5.96
N LEU A 202 -18.41 0.37 6.39
CA LEU A 202 -17.51 -0.78 6.41
C LEU A 202 -17.18 -1.26 4.98
N ILE A 203 -18.20 -1.33 4.12
CA ILE A 203 -18.07 -1.67 2.70
C ILE A 203 -17.22 -0.60 1.99
N PHE A 204 -17.52 0.68 2.21
CA PHE A 204 -16.79 1.80 1.61
C PHE A 204 -15.36 1.93 2.13
N LYS A 205 -15.12 1.51 3.39
CA LYS A 205 -13.76 1.30 3.88
C LYS A 205 -13.10 0.18 3.06
N ASN A 206 -13.71 -0.99 2.97
CA ASN A 206 -13.15 -2.18 2.32
C ASN A 206 -12.91 -2.09 0.80
N LEU A 207 -13.37 -1.06 0.11
CA LEU A 207 -12.95 -0.69 -1.26
C LEU A 207 -11.52 -0.11 -1.25
N TYR A 208 -10.54 -0.95 -0.90
CA TYR A 208 -9.12 -0.63 -0.98
C TYR A 208 -8.51 -1.27 -2.22
N PHE A 209 -7.54 -0.59 -2.83
CA PHE A 209 -6.65 -1.27 -3.77
C PHE A 209 -5.89 -2.35 -3.00
N SER A 210 -6.29 -3.59 -3.20
CA SER A 210 -5.70 -4.76 -2.58
C SER A 210 -5.75 -5.91 -3.55
N PHE A 211 -4.77 -6.80 -3.48
CA PHE A 211 -4.75 -8.01 -4.31
C PHE A 211 -6.06 -8.79 -4.18
N LYS A 212 -6.54 -9.00 -2.94
CA LYS A 212 -7.77 -9.76 -2.67
C LYS A 212 -8.99 -9.18 -3.37
N SER A 213 -9.16 -7.86 -3.34
CA SER A 213 -10.31 -7.21 -3.96
C SER A 213 -10.23 -7.16 -5.48
N ILE A 214 -9.03 -6.94 -6.03
CA ILE A 214 -8.86 -6.76 -7.48
C ILE A 214 -8.83 -8.12 -8.20
N ALA A 215 -8.31 -9.17 -7.55
CA ALA A 215 -8.25 -10.52 -8.12
C ALA A 215 -9.63 -11.13 -8.37
N GLU A 216 -10.70 -10.60 -7.75
CA GLU A 216 -12.08 -11.03 -8.00
C GLU A 216 -12.54 -10.72 -9.43
N ASP A 217 -12.09 -9.60 -10.01
CA ASP A 217 -12.37 -9.23 -11.40
C ASP A 217 -11.11 -9.44 -12.27
N ARG A 218 -11.04 -10.60 -12.93
CA ARG A 218 -9.92 -10.97 -13.79
C ARG A 218 -9.66 -9.97 -14.93
N LYS A 219 -10.70 -9.31 -15.46
CA LYS A 219 -10.53 -8.34 -16.56
C LYS A 219 -9.89 -7.07 -16.05
N ILE A 220 -10.37 -6.55 -14.92
CA ILE A 220 -9.78 -5.37 -14.26
C ILE A 220 -8.36 -5.70 -13.79
N PHE A 221 -8.15 -6.88 -13.22
CA PHE A 221 -6.83 -7.33 -12.79
C PHE A 221 -5.80 -7.29 -13.93
N LYS A 222 -6.12 -7.94 -15.06
CA LYS A 222 -5.26 -7.93 -16.25
C LYS A 222 -5.05 -6.54 -16.81
N TYR A 223 -6.11 -5.72 -16.86
CA TYR A 223 -6.00 -4.34 -17.31
C TYR A 223 -5.00 -3.55 -16.46
N LEU A 224 -5.11 -3.66 -15.13
CA LEU A 224 -4.32 -2.90 -14.17
C LEU A 224 -2.86 -3.32 -14.15
N CYS A 225 -2.55 -4.61 -14.18
CA CYS A 225 -1.17 -5.09 -14.01
C CYS A 225 -0.52 -5.65 -15.27
N GLY A 226 -1.27 -5.81 -16.36
CA GLY A 226 -0.78 -6.38 -17.61
C GLY A 226 -0.70 -7.91 -17.63
N LEU A 227 -0.91 -8.59 -16.50
CA LEU A 227 -0.78 -10.04 -16.37
C LEU A 227 -2.14 -10.70 -16.07
N ASP A 228 -2.34 -11.90 -16.58
CA ASP A 228 -3.42 -12.77 -16.11
C ASP A 228 -3.15 -13.20 -14.66
N LEU A 229 -4.22 -13.50 -13.92
CA LEU A 229 -4.10 -13.86 -12.50
C LEU A 229 -3.18 -15.07 -12.28
N ASP A 230 -3.20 -16.03 -13.19
CA ASP A 230 -2.38 -17.24 -13.12
C ASP A 230 -0.90 -16.92 -13.37
N GLN A 231 -0.59 -16.08 -14.37
CA GLN A 231 0.77 -15.57 -14.61
C GLN A 231 1.30 -14.79 -13.40
N PHE A 232 0.47 -13.93 -12.81
CA PHE A 232 0.83 -13.17 -11.62
C PHE A 232 1.16 -14.10 -10.45
N ASN A 233 0.33 -15.11 -10.19
CA ASN A 233 0.56 -16.06 -9.10
C ASN A 233 1.83 -16.88 -9.31
N ILE A 234 2.11 -17.33 -10.54
CA ILE A 234 3.35 -18.05 -10.86
C ILE A 234 4.58 -17.18 -10.58
N LEU A 235 4.60 -15.94 -11.07
CA LEU A 235 5.71 -15.03 -10.77
C LEU A 235 5.84 -14.75 -9.27
N MET A 236 4.71 -14.58 -8.58
CA MET A 236 4.72 -14.37 -7.14
C MET A 236 5.29 -15.58 -6.40
N ASP A 237 4.97 -16.81 -6.83
CA ASP A 237 5.50 -18.05 -6.26
C ASP A 237 7.01 -18.23 -6.51
N ILE A 238 7.52 -17.81 -7.67
CA ILE A 238 8.98 -17.77 -7.97
C ILE A 238 9.69 -16.83 -6.99
N VAL A 239 9.08 -15.68 -6.71
CA VAL A 239 9.69 -14.60 -5.93
C VAL A 239 9.54 -14.84 -4.41
N LYS A 240 8.49 -15.57 -4.00
CA LYS A 240 8.10 -15.79 -2.60
C LYS A 240 9.22 -16.29 -1.67
N PRO A 241 10.10 -17.24 -2.08
CA PRO A 241 11.20 -17.71 -1.24
C PRO A 241 12.21 -16.60 -0.89
N TYR A 242 12.29 -15.56 -1.72
CA TYR A 242 13.31 -14.50 -1.65
C TYR A 242 12.79 -13.19 -1.06
N LEU A 243 11.52 -13.13 -0.64
CA LEU A 243 10.91 -11.89 -0.12
C LEU A 243 11.60 -11.29 1.10
N SER A 244 12.41 -12.07 1.83
CA SER A 244 13.24 -11.56 2.93
C SER A 244 14.33 -10.59 2.48
N LEU A 245 14.69 -10.61 1.19
CA LEU A 245 15.67 -9.71 0.58
C LEU A 245 15.09 -8.33 0.23
N LEU A 246 13.77 -8.15 0.31
CA LEU A 246 13.14 -6.84 0.07
C LEU A 246 13.58 -5.83 1.13
N ASN A 247 14.30 -4.80 0.68
CA ASN A 247 14.90 -3.81 1.56
C ASN A 247 13.95 -2.66 1.94
N HIS A 248 12.79 -2.97 2.53
CA HIS A 248 11.92 -1.97 3.14
C HIS A 248 11.08 -2.51 4.31
N THR A 249 10.70 -1.63 5.24
CA THR A 249 9.97 -2.00 6.46
C THR A 249 8.45 -1.80 6.38
N VAL A 250 7.87 -1.80 5.17
CA VAL A 250 6.44 -1.49 4.99
C VAL A 250 5.60 -2.74 5.25
N LYS A 251 4.86 -2.76 6.36
CA LYS A 251 4.06 -3.93 6.81
C LYS A 251 2.55 -3.77 6.60
N ASN A 252 2.09 -2.61 6.13
CA ASN A 252 0.67 -2.30 6.03
C ASN A 252 -0.01 -2.94 4.81
N PHE A 253 0.77 -3.48 3.87
CA PHE A 253 0.28 -4.09 2.63
C PHE A 253 0.87 -5.49 2.49
N SER A 254 0.08 -6.45 2.01
CA SER A 254 0.60 -7.76 1.65
C SER A 254 1.59 -7.65 0.49
N TYR A 255 2.52 -8.59 0.36
CA TYR A 255 3.50 -8.57 -0.73
C TYR A 255 2.83 -8.63 -2.11
N GLU A 256 1.74 -9.39 -2.25
CA GLU A 256 0.95 -9.46 -3.48
C GLU A 256 0.31 -8.11 -3.81
N THR A 257 -0.16 -7.38 -2.80
CA THR A 257 -0.73 -6.03 -3.01
C THR A 257 0.36 -5.04 -3.42
N GLN A 258 1.55 -5.14 -2.85
CA GLN A 258 2.69 -4.30 -3.22
C GLN A 258 3.15 -4.61 -4.65
N TYR A 259 3.30 -5.88 -4.98
CA TYR A 259 3.67 -6.32 -6.32
C TYR A 259 2.62 -5.93 -7.36
N LEU A 260 1.34 -6.09 -7.05
CA LEU A 260 0.27 -5.59 -7.89
C LEU A 260 0.38 -4.07 -8.13
N ALA A 261 0.66 -3.30 -7.07
CA ALA A 261 0.81 -1.85 -7.20
C ALA A 261 1.99 -1.45 -8.09
N ILE A 262 3.16 -2.09 -7.97
CA ILE A 262 4.33 -1.75 -8.80
C ILE A 262 4.15 -2.17 -10.26
N LEU A 263 3.46 -3.29 -10.52
CA LEU A 263 3.06 -3.65 -11.89
C LEU A 263 2.04 -2.65 -12.44
N THR A 264 1.08 -2.17 -11.65
CA THR A 264 0.12 -1.15 -12.10
C THR A 264 0.78 0.20 -12.39
N ILE A 265 1.73 0.63 -11.55
CA ILE A 265 2.58 1.79 -11.84
C ILE A 265 3.30 1.58 -13.17
N SER A 266 3.92 0.41 -13.36
CA SER A 266 4.73 0.12 -14.54
C SER A 266 3.89 0.05 -15.82
N ARG A 267 2.71 -0.58 -15.75
CA ARG A 267 1.81 -0.80 -16.88
C ARG A 267 1.26 0.49 -17.43
N HIS A 268 0.85 1.38 -16.54
CA HIS A 268 0.18 2.63 -16.91
C HIS A 268 1.08 3.86 -16.85
N GLY A 269 2.32 3.74 -16.36
CA GLY A 269 3.25 4.86 -16.19
C GLY A 269 2.77 5.87 -15.15
N LEU A 270 2.10 5.40 -14.10
CA LEU A 270 1.43 6.27 -13.10
C LEU A 270 2.44 6.97 -12.20
N ASP A 271 2.10 8.20 -11.81
CA ASP A 271 2.84 8.91 -10.78
C ASP A 271 2.62 8.27 -9.40
N TYR A 272 3.65 8.34 -8.55
CA TYR A 272 3.60 7.75 -7.20
C TYR A 272 2.56 8.42 -6.31
N ARG A 273 2.19 9.67 -6.58
CA ARG A 273 1.18 10.41 -5.83
C ARG A 273 -0.21 9.85 -6.06
N PHE A 274 -0.55 9.53 -7.31
CA PHE A 274 -1.79 8.90 -7.68
C PHE A 274 -1.90 7.50 -7.08
N MET A 275 -0.83 6.70 -7.18
CA MET A 275 -0.82 5.38 -6.53
C MET A 275 -0.90 5.48 -5.00
N ALA A 276 -0.30 6.52 -4.40
CA ALA A 276 -0.41 6.77 -2.96
C ALA A 276 -1.83 7.16 -2.54
N PHE A 277 -2.55 7.93 -3.35
CA PHE A 277 -3.97 8.22 -3.16
C PHE A 277 -4.81 6.94 -3.20
N ILE A 278 -4.57 6.08 -4.19
CA ILE A 278 -5.27 4.79 -4.37
C ILE A 278 -5.01 3.86 -3.16
N LEU A 279 -3.76 3.71 -2.75
CA LEU A 279 -3.35 2.90 -1.60
C LEU A 279 -3.63 3.57 -0.24
N ARG A 280 -4.12 4.81 -0.25
CA ARG A 280 -4.36 5.66 0.95
C ARG A 280 -3.14 5.72 1.87
N THR A 281 -1.97 5.93 1.28
CA THR A 281 -0.68 6.04 1.96
C THR A 281 0.05 7.31 1.52
N SER A 282 1.31 7.49 1.93
CA SER A 282 2.15 8.60 1.46
C SER A 282 2.89 8.25 0.18
N GLU A 283 3.13 9.25 -0.67
CA GLU A 283 3.99 9.15 -1.87
C GLU A 283 5.35 8.54 -1.53
N ALA A 284 5.96 8.96 -0.41
CA ALA A 284 7.21 8.39 0.09
C ALA A 284 7.13 6.89 0.46
N THR A 285 5.96 6.39 0.83
CA THR A 285 5.78 4.95 1.09
C THR A 285 5.67 4.17 -0.21
N VAL A 286 4.95 4.69 -1.20
CA VAL A 286 4.89 4.09 -2.54
C VAL A 286 6.27 4.07 -3.18
N GLY A 287 7.02 5.18 -3.12
CA GLY A 287 8.38 5.23 -3.66
C GLY A 287 9.32 4.20 -3.02
N ARG A 288 9.24 4.00 -1.69
CA ARG A 288 10.02 2.93 -1.02
C ARG A 288 9.62 1.54 -1.47
N ILE A 289 8.32 1.27 -1.65
CA ILE A 289 7.83 0.00 -2.18
C ILE A 289 8.37 -0.19 -3.60
N ALA A 290 8.10 0.77 -4.50
CA ALA A 290 8.50 0.72 -5.90
C ALA A 290 10.00 0.48 -6.06
N ASN A 291 10.85 1.30 -5.44
CA ASN A 291 12.29 1.16 -5.55
C ASN A 291 12.79 -0.19 -5.05
N SER A 292 12.30 -0.64 -3.88
CA SER A 292 12.72 -1.92 -3.31
C SER A 292 12.33 -3.10 -4.21
N TRP A 293 11.11 -3.08 -4.75
CA TRP A 293 10.61 -4.12 -5.63
C TRP A 293 11.32 -4.13 -6.99
N PHE A 294 11.56 -2.97 -7.60
CA PHE A 294 12.28 -2.90 -8.87
C PHE A 294 13.71 -3.42 -8.75
N ILE A 295 14.45 -2.98 -7.72
CA ILE A 295 15.81 -3.47 -7.47
C ILE A 295 15.80 -4.97 -7.18
N PHE A 296 14.90 -5.42 -6.30
CA PHE A 296 14.80 -6.82 -5.91
C PHE A 296 14.47 -7.74 -7.08
N LEU A 297 13.46 -7.40 -7.90
CA LEU A 297 13.08 -8.23 -9.04
C LEU A 297 14.12 -8.22 -10.15
N ALA A 298 14.74 -7.07 -10.44
CA ALA A 298 15.83 -7.01 -11.40
C ALA A 298 17.01 -7.88 -10.96
N THR A 299 17.41 -7.76 -9.68
CA THR A 299 18.50 -8.58 -9.11
C THR A 299 18.16 -10.06 -9.20
N LEU A 300 16.96 -10.47 -8.77
CA LEU A 300 16.55 -11.86 -8.78
C LEU A 300 16.44 -12.44 -10.19
N PHE A 301 15.84 -11.71 -11.13
CA PHE A 301 15.63 -12.21 -12.49
C PHE A 301 16.91 -12.20 -13.33
N ASN A 302 17.87 -11.32 -13.06
CA ASN A 302 19.16 -11.35 -13.75
C ASN A 302 20.03 -12.56 -13.38
N GLU A 303 19.72 -13.27 -12.29
CA GLU A 303 20.37 -14.54 -11.94
C GLU A 303 19.79 -15.74 -12.72
N ILE A 304 18.73 -15.53 -13.52
CA ILE A 304 18.18 -16.58 -14.37
C ILE A 304 19.07 -16.70 -15.61
N ASP A 305 19.70 -17.85 -15.78
CA ASP A 305 20.38 -18.17 -17.03
C ASP A 305 19.35 -18.43 -18.13
N LEU A 306 19.23 -17.47 -19.04
CA LEU A 306 18.33 -17.52 -20.19
C LEU A 306 19.00 -18.11 -21.42
N MET A 307 20.28 -18.49 -21.35
CA MET A 307 20.99 -19.07 -22.48
C MET A 307 20.52 -20.52 -22.68
N PRO A 308 19.80 -20.82 -23.77
CA PRO A 308 19.38 -22.19 -24.04
C PRO A 308 20.57 -23.06 -24.43
N GLU A 309 20.43 -24.37 -24.24
CA GLU A 309 21.36 -25.32 -24.82
C GLU A 309 21.34 -25.21 -26.35
N HIS A 310 22.50 -25.41 -26.97
CA HIS A 310 22.64 -25.24 -28.42
C HIS A 310 21.75 -26.19 -29.24
N GLY A 311 21.57 -27.42 -28.77
CA GLY A 311 20.67 -28.37 -29.40
C GLY A 311 19.22 -27.86 -29.45
N PHE A 312 18.78 -27.18 -28.40
CA PHE A 312 17.44 -26.57 -28.34
C PHE A 312 17.30 -25.41 -29.34
N LEU A 313 18.34 -24.58 -29.52
CA LEU A 313 18.33 -23.51 -30.54
C LEU A 313 18.19 -24.06 -31.94
N ILE A 314 18.91 -25.14 -32.27
CA ILE A 314 18.83 -25.80 -33.57
C ILE A 314 17.44 -26.41 -33.77
N GLU A 315 16.91 -27.10 -32.76
CA GLU A 315 15.60 -27.73 -32.83
C GLU A 315 14.46 -26.71 -32.99
N GLN A 316 14.56 -25.56 -32.31
CA GLN A 316 13.57 -24.48 -32.39
C GLN A 316 13.88 -23.46 -33.49
N MET A 317 14.80 -23.77 -34.42
CA MET A 317 15.18 -22.85 -35.49
C MET A 317 14.00 -22.65 -36.46
N PRO A 318 13.44 -21.44 -36.58
CA PRO A 318 12.28 -21.24 -37.44
C PRO A 318 12.64 -21.45 -38.91
N SER A 319 11.73 -22.08 -39.68
CA SER A 319 11.90 -22.33 -41.12
C SER A 319 12.29 -21.08 -41.91
N SER A 320 11.75 -19.91 -41.55
CA SER A 320 12.08 -18.63 -42.19
C SER A 320 13.56 -18.23 -42.07
N PHE A 321 14.24 -18.58 -40.98
CA PHE A 321 15.68 -18.36 -40.85
C PHE A 321 16.45 -19.34 -41.72
N VAL A 322 16.01 -20.60 -41.81
CA VAL A 322 16.67 -21.61 -42.65
C VAL A 322 16.54 -21.26 -44.14
N THR A 323 15.33 -20.92 -44.60
CA THR A 323 15.06 -20.62 -46.02
C THR A 323 15.76 -19.36 -46.52
N THR A 324 16.02 -18.39 -45.63
CA THR A 324 16.76 -17.17 -45.93
C THR A 324 18.29 -17.32 -45.81
N GLY A 325 18.77 -18.53 -45.46
CA GLY A 325 20.20 -18.80 -45.32
C GLY A 325 20.80 -18.31 -43.99
N HIS A 326 19.97 -18.10 -42.98
CA HIS A 326 20.31 -17.61 -41.65
C HIS A 326 20.07 -18.66 -40.54
N GLY A 327 20.00 -19.94 -40.92
CA GLY A 327 19.71 -21.06 -40.01
C GLY A 327 20.81 -21.38 -38.98
N LYS A 328 21.89 -20.59 -38.94
CA LYS A 328 22.95 -20.64 -37.93
C LYS A 328 22.92 -19.44 -36.98
N THR A 329 21.87 -18.62 -37.03
CA THR A 329 21.72 -17.48 -36.13
C THR A 329 21.47 -17.96 -34.71
N ASP A 330 22.34 -17.64 -33.77
CA ASP A 330 22.08 -17.93 -32.35
C ASP A 330 21.41 -16.73 -31.66
N LEU A 331 21.71 -15.51 -32.13
CA LEU A 331 21.29 -14.28 -31.48
C LEU A 331 20.94 -13.20 -32.49
N VAL A 332 19.79 -12.56 -32.29
CA VAL A 332 19.36 -11.33 -32.99
C VAL A 332 19.40 -10.19 -31.97
N ILE A 333 20.20 -9.16 -32.25
CA ILE A 333 20.40 -8.02 -31.34
C ILE A 333 19.81 -6.73 -31.89
N ASP A 334 19.33 -5.90 -30.97
CA ASP A 334 18.89 -4.53 -31.27
C ASP A 334 19.09 -3.62 -30.05
N ALA A 335 19.19 -2.32 -30.29
CA ALA A 335 19.32 -1.31 -29.25
C ALA A 335 18.03 -0.51 -29.11
N THR A 336 17.68 -0.16 -27.87
CA THR A 336 16.51 0.66 -27.59
C THR A 336 16.88 1.88 -26.75
N GLU A 337 16.22 3.01 -27.01
CA GLU A 337 16.51 4.28 -26.35
C GLU A 337 15.38 4.77 -25.44
N PHE A 338 15.71 5.24 -24.25
CA PHE A 338 14.79 5.80 -23.26
C PHE A 338 15.03 7.29 -23.10
N LYS A 339 13.98 8.08 -22.89
CA LYS A 339 14.11 9.54 -22.78
C LYS A 339 14.47 9.95 -21.36
N PHE A 340 15.42 10.87 -21.23
CA PHE A 340 15.73 11.55 -19.98
C PHE A 340 15.45 13.04 -20.08
N ASN A 341 15.20 13.68 -18.93
CA ASN A 341 15.19 15.14 -18.84
C ASN A 341 16.57 15.71 -19.21
N PHE A 342 16.59 16.91 -19.79
CA PHE A 342 17.84 17.62 -20.05
C PHE A 342 18.60 17.89 -18.75
N ALA A 343 19.92 17.71 -18.79
CA ALA A 343 20.80 18.13 -17.72
C ALA A 343 20.99 19.65 -17.77
N SER A 344 21.26 20.29 -16.64
CA SER A 344 21.79 21.66 -16.63
C SER A 344 23.27 21.71 -16.98
N ASN A 345 23.98 20.60 -16.78
CA ASN A 345 25.40 20.45 -17.10
C ASN A 345 25.58 20.07 -18.58
N LEU A 346 26.42 20.82 -19.29
CA LEU A 346 26.68 20.64 -20.72
C LEU A 346 27.37 19.30 -21.03
N ASP A 347 28.36 18.89 -20.24
CA ASP A 347 29.10 17.64 -20.44
C ASP A 347 28.17 16.43 -20.29
N VAL A 348 27.30 16.45 -19.27
CA VAL A 348 26.29 15.41 -19.04
C VAL A 348 25.26 15.38 -20.17
N ASN A 349 24.87 16.55 -20.70
CA ASN A 349 24.01 16.60 -21.87
C ASN A 349 24.68 15.99 -23.09
N THR A 350 25.94 16.33 -23.39
CA THR A 350 26.66 15.77 -24.54
C THR A 350 26.79 14.25 -24.44
N LEU A 351 27.05 13.70 -23.25
CA LEU A 351 27.12 12.25 -23.03
C LEU A 351 25.77 11.53 -23.20
N LEU A 352 24.65 12.21 -22.95
CA LEU A 352 23.33 11.60 -23.06
C LEU A 352 22.66 11.90 -24.38
N PHE A 353 23.17 12.86 -25.15
CA PHE A 353 22.51 13.30 -26.36
C PHE A 353 22.63 12.24 -27.45
N SER A 354 21.50 11.63 -27.81
CA SER A 354 21.41 10.83 -29.01
C SER A 354 21.18 11.75 -30.20
N HIS A 355 22.17 11.84 -31.09
CA HIS A 355 22.02 12.56 -32.36
C HIS A 355 20.85 12.02 -33.19
N TYR A 356 20.59 10.72 -33.11
CA TYR A 356 19.50 10.08 -33.84
C TYR A 356 18.11 10.49 -33.30
N LYS A 357 17.95 10.60 -31.98
CA LYS A 357 16.67 10.99 -31.36
C LYS A 357 16.54 12.49 -31.10
N ASN A 358 17.60 13.26 -31.30
CA ASN A 358 17.67 14.69 -31.00
C ASN A 358 17.19 15.02 -29.57
N HIS A 359 17.58 14.18 -28.60
CA HIS A 359 17.14 14.26 -27.20
C HIS A 359 18.20 13.62 -26.29
N SER A 360 18.25 14.01 -25.01
CA SER A 360 18.99 13.25 -24.00
C SER A 360 18.29 11.90 -23.80
N THR A 361 19.01 10.81 -24.07
CA THR A 361 18.50 9.44 -23.96
C THR A 361 19.47 8.54 -23.21
N GLY A 362 18.97 7.39 -22.76
CA GLY A 362 19.78 6.24 -22.39
C GLY A 362 19.55 5.13 -23.39
N LYS A 363 20.56 4.29 -23.61
CA LYS A 363 20.53 3.18 -24.57
C LYS A 363 20.71 1.85 -23.84
N ALA A 364 19.88 0.87 -24.15
CA ALA A 364 20.07 -0.51 -23.71
C ALA A 364 20.08 -1.46 -24.92
N LEU A 365 20.90 -2.49 -24.82
CA LEU A 365 21.02 -3.58 -25.77
C LEU A 365 20.15 -4.76 -25.34
N ILE A 366 19.48 -5.38 -26.30
CA ILE A 366 18.73 -6.61 -26.11
C ILE A 366 19.16 -7.64 -27.15
N GLY A 367 19.19 -8.91 -26.75
CA GLY A 367 19.38 -10.04 -27.65
C GLY A 367 18.27 -11.08 -27.47
N ILE A 368 17.72 -11.55 -28.58
CA ILE A 368 16.72 -12.63 -28.62
C ILE A 368 17.25 -13.82 -29.44
N ALA A 369 16.78 -15.03 -29.12
CA ALA A 369 16.93 -16.19 -29.97
C ALA A 369 16.07 -16.04 -31.25
N PRO A 370 16.38 -16.77 -32.35
CA PRO A 370 15.57 -16.76 -33.56
C PRO A 370 14.08 -17.10 -33.34
N HIS A 371 13.79 -18.03 -32.42
CA HIS A 371 12.42 -18.40 -32.05
C HIS A 371 11.71 -17.34 -31.19
N GLY A 372 12.38 -16.24 -30.84
CA GLY A 372 11.78 -15.06 -30.22
C GLY A 372 11.82 -14.99 -28.69
N MET A 373 12.57 -15.89 -28.03
CA MET A 373 12.84 -15.80 -26.59
C MET A 373 13.95 -14.77 -26.33
N GLY A 374 13.81 -13.94 -25.32
CA GLY A 374 14.88 -13.05 -24.87
C GLY A 374 16.02 -13.84 -24.18
N ILE A 375 17.25 -13.56 -24.57
CA ILE A 375 18.46 -14.19 -24.03
C ILE A 375 19.22 -13.22 -23.14
N MET A 376 19.35 -11.95 -23.54
CA MET A 376 20.13 -10.97 -22.78
C MET A 376 19.46 -9.60 -22.76
N PHE A 377 19.55 -8.92 -21.60
CA PHE A 377 19.03 -7.57 -21.38
C PHE A 377 20.09 -6.73 -20.66
N SER A 378 20.72 -5.80 -21.38
CA SER A 378 21.79 -4.99 -20.79
C SER A 378 21.27 -3.97 -19.77
N GLU A 379 22.20 -3.41 -19.00
CA GLU A 379 21.99 -2.15 -18.30
C GLU A 379 21.72 -0.99 -19.27
N VAL A 380 21.19 0.11 -18.77
CA VAL A 380 20.99 1.34 -19.53
C VAL A 380 22.24 2.21 -19.46
N TYR A 381 22.84 2.44 -20.61
CA TYR A 381 24.02 3.28 -20.80
C TYR A 381 23.64 4.69 -21.27
N PRO A 382 24.55 5.67 -21.22
CA PRO A 382 24.32 6.98 -21.82
C PRO A 382 24.01 6.88 -23.32
N GLY A 383 23.06 7.70 -23.82
CA GLY A 383 22.56 7.62 -25.18
C GLY A 383 23.59 7.88 -26.29
N SER A 384 24.72 8.53 -25.97
CA SER A 384 25.80 8.74 -26.94
C SER A 384 26.63 7.50 -27.24
N ILE A 385 26.53 6.44 -26.40
CA ILE A 385 27.27 5.19 -26.62
C ILE A 385 26.89 4.60 -27.98
N SER A 386 27.89 4.20 -28.76
CA SER A 386 27.64 3.54 -30.04
C SER A 386 27.13 2.12 -29.83
N ASP A 387 26.44 1.60 -30.84
CA ASP A 387 25.91 0.23 -30.81
C ASP A 387 27.05 -0.81 -30.74
N SER A 388 28.23 -0.46 -31.25
CA SER A 388 29.42 -1.34 -31.20
C SER A 388 30.05 -1.37 -29.81
N GLU A 389 30.20 -0.20 -29.16
CA GLU A 389 30.76 -0.09 -27.81
C GLU A 389 29.87 -0.76 -26.76
N ILE A 390 28.53 -0.64 -26.90
CA ILE A 390 27.62 -1.31 -25.96
C ILE A 390 27.72 -2.84 -26.12
N THR A 391 27.80 -3.37 -27.35
CA THR A 391 27.99 -4.81 -27.60
C THR A 391 29.27 -5.35 -26.99
N GLU A 392 30.37 -4.60 -27.07
CA GLU A 392 31.65 -4.95 -26.45
C GLU A 392 31.52 -4.98 -24.91
N LYS A 393 30.98 -3.90 -24.32
CA LYS A 393 30.81 -3.80 -22.86
C LYS A 393 29.91 -4.88 -22.27
N THR A 394 28.87 -5.28 -23.00
CA THR A 394 27.94 -6.32 -22.55
C THR A 394 28.42 -7.74 -22.85
N ASN A 395 29.61 -7.89 -23.44
CA ASN A 395 30.18 -9.16 -23.86
C ASN A 395 29.18 -10.02 -24.67
N THR A 396 28.41 -9.37 -25.55
CA THR A 396 27.30 -10.00 -26.28
C THR A 396 27.75 -11.15 -27.16
N ILE A 397 28.99 -11.09 -27.66
CA ILE A 397 29.59 -12.13 -28.49
C ILE A 397 29.68 -13.47 -27.74
N HIS A 398 29.69 -13.46 -26.40
CA HIS A 398 29.71 -14.69 -25.59
C HIS A 398 28.50 -15.62 -25.83
N TYR A 399 27.33 -15.06 -26.18
CA TYR A 399 26.07 -15.81 -26.35
C TYR A 399 25.96 -16.56 -27.68
N VAL A 400 26.95 -16.47 -28.56
CA VAL A 400 26.93 -17.07 -29.91
C VAL A 400 28.06 -18.08 -30.04
N ASN A 401 27.78 -19.29 -30.50
CA ASN A 401 28.81 -20.33 -30.63
C ASN A 401 29.79 -20.04 -31.78
N GLU A 402 30.99 -20.60 -31.71
CA GLU A 402 31.94 -20.51 -32.83
C GLU A 402 31.33 -21.12 -34.10
N ALA A 403 31.65 -20.55 -35.27
CA ALA A 403 31.07 -20.90 -36.57
C ALA A 403 29.55 -20.67 -36.72
N HIS A 404 28.90 -20.00 -35.75
CA HIS A 404 27.52 -19.53 -35.82
C HIS A 404 27.43 -18.03 -36.15
N GLU A 405 26.20 -17.52 -36.18
CA GLU A 405 25.89 -16.18 -36.68
C GLU A 405 25.21 -15.31 -35.61
N ILE A 406 25.57 -14.03 -35.60
CA ILE A 406 24.86 -12.98 -34.88
C ILE A 406 24.21 -12.04 -35.88
N MET A 407 22.94 -11.72 -35.68
CA MET A 407 22.18 -10.83 -36.55
C MET A 407 21.96 -9.47 -35.88
N SER A 408 22.18 -8.38 -36.58
CA SER A 408 22.03 -7.02 -36.04
C SER A 408 21.50 -6.02 -37.07
N ASP A 409 21.09 -4.83 -36.61
CA ASP A 409 20.87 -3.71 -37.51
C ASP A 409 22.20 -3.13 -38.06
N ARG A 410 22.09 -2.24 -39.03
CA ARG A 410 23.19 -1.61 -39.76
C ARG A 410 24.16 -0.82 -38.87
N GLY A 411 23.69 -0.26 -37.74
CA GLY A 411 24.50 0.56 -36.83
C GLY A 411 25.59 -0.20 -36.07
N PHE A 412 25.53 -1.53 -36.06
CA PHE A 412 26.45 -2.39 -35.31
C PHE A 412 27.68 -2.75 -36.15
N SER A 413 28.80 -2.06 -35.88
CA SER A 413 30.11 -2.28 -36.51
C SER A 413 30.99 -3.17 -35.64
N ILE A 414 30.57 -4.42 -35.45
CA ILE A 414 31.18 -5.41 -34.55
C ILE A 414 31.89 -6.54 -35.30
N GLN A 415 32.27 -6.32 -36.56
CA GLN A 415 32.88 -7.34 -37.43
C GLN A 415 34.18 -7.88 -36.83
N ASP A 416 35.03 -7.01 -36.28
CA ASP A 416 36.31 -7.41 -35.69
C ASP A 416 36.10 -8.30 -34.45
N LEU A 417 35.12 -7.95 -33.60
CA LEU A 417 34.73 -8.75 -32.44
C LEU A 417 34.20 -10.13 -32.86
N CYS A 418 33.41 -10.17 -33.93
CA CYS A 418 32.85 -11.40 -34.48
C CYS A 418 33.96 -12.30 -35.05
N SER A 419 34.85 -11.73 -35.87
CA SER A 419 35.98 -12.44 -36.46
C SER A 419 36.96 -12.97 -35.41
N ALA A 420 37.18 -12.24 -34.31
CA ALA A 420 38.04 -12.70 -33.21
C ALA A 420 37.50 -13.97 -32.51
N LYS A 421 36.17 -14.14 -32.43
CA LYS A 421 35.53 -15.36 -31.90
C LYS A 421 35.26 -16.41 -32.97
N GLY A 422 35.48 -16.12 -34.25
CA GLY A 422 35.12 -17.03 -35.34
C GLY A 422 33.61 -17.12 -35.57
N ILE A 423 32.86 -16.06 -35.30
CA ILE A 423 31.42 -15.95 -35.59
C ILE A 423 31.17 -15.03 -36.79
N THR A 424 30.05 -15.22 -37.47
CA THR A 424 29.65 -14.40 -38.63
C THR A 424 28.68 -13.31 -38.22
N LEU A 425 28.94 -12.07 -38.62
CA LEU A 425 28.00 -10.96 -38.45
C LEU A 425 27.07 -10.89 -39.66
N ASN A 426 25.78 -11.07 -39.41
CA ASN A 426 24.73 -10.91 -40.40
C ASN A 426 24.01 -9.56 -40.21
N ARG A 427 24.25 -8.62 -41.12
CA ARG A 427 23.62 -7.29 -41.09
C ARG A 427 23.29 -6.82 -42.51
N PRO A 428 22.28 -5.95 -42.69
CA PRO A 428 21.96 -5.42 -44.01
C PRO A 428 23.16 -4.70 -44.62
N LYS A 429 23.38 -4.88 -45.93
CA LYS A 429 24.51 -4.25 -46.64
C LYS A 429 24.41 -2.72 -46.63
N GLN A 430 25.55 -2.05 -46.49
CA GLN A 430 25.65 -0.61 -46.70
C GLN A 430 25.53 -0.29 -48.20
N LYS A 431 24.83 0.80 -48.55
CA LYS A 431 24.83 1.28 -49.94
C LYS A 431 26.24 1.75 -50.30
N GLU A 432 26.96 0.96 -51.10
CA GLU A 432 28.20 1.41 -51.76
C GLU A 432 27.89 2.10 -53.11
N ASN A 433 26.73 1.79 -53.70
CA ASN A 433 26.23 2.34 -54.97
C ASN A 433 24.87 3.06 -54.78
N PRO A 434 24.43 3.91 -55.74
CA PRO A 434 23.17 4.65 -55.64
C PRO A 434 21.93 3.75 -55.46
N GLN A 435 21.96 2.55 -56.06
CA GLN A 435 20.89 1.57 -56.07
C GLN A 435 21.44 0.16 -55.72
N PHE A 436 20.66 -0.59 -54.93
CA PHE A 436 20.94 -2.00 -54.68
C PHE A 436 20.59 -2.83 -55.92
N ASN A 437 21.37 -3.88 -56.20
CA ASN A 437 20.95 -4.87 -57.19
C ASN A 437 19.83 -5.75 -56.62
N GLU A 438 19.14 -6.50 -57.49
CA GLU A 438 17.97 -7.31 -57.09
C GLU A 438 18.31 -8.34 -56.00
N THR A 439 19.48 -8.98 -56.08
CA THR A 439 19.95 -9.93 -55.05
C THR A 439 20.25 -9.28 -53.70
N GLU A 440 20.72 -8.04 -53.69
CA GLU A 440 20.98 -7.26 -52.48
C GLU A 440 19.69 -6.73 -51.86
N VAL A 441 18.71 -6.37 -52.69
CA VAL A 441 17.37 -6.03 -52.24
C VAL A 441 16.74 -7.24 -51.53
N GLN A 442 16.81 -8.42 -52.15
CA GLN A 442 16.26 -9.65 -51.56
C GLN A 442 16.95 -10.01 -50.24
N ARG A 443 18.29 -10.04 -50.18
CA ARG A 443 19.03 -10.31 -48.93
C ARG A 443 18.73 -9.29 -47.83
N ASN A 444 18.65 -8.01 -48.16
CA ASN A 444 18.30 -6.98 -47.19
C ASN A 444 16.85 -7.14 -46.69
N PHE A 445 15.94 -7.57 -47.56
CA PHE A 445 14.56 -7.87 -47.19
C PHE A 445 14.50 -9.07 -46.24
N ASP A 446 15.23 -10.15 -46.54
CA ASP A 446 15.29 -11.35 -45.73
C ASP A 446 15.82 -11.07 -44.31
N ILE A 447 16.93 -10.32 -44.21
CA ILE A 447 17.49 -9.87 -42.92
C ILE A 447 16.50 -8.95 -42.19
N ALA A 448 15.85 -8.01 -42.89
CA ALA A 448 14.87 -7.13 -42.25
C ALA A 448 13.65 -7.89 -41.72
N SER A 449 13.20 -8.92 -42.46
CA SER A 449 12.04 -9.73 -42.11
C SER A 449 12.29 -10.60 -40.87
N THR A 450 13.51 -11.13 -40.72
CA THR A 450 13.93 -11.94 -39.57
C THR A 450 14.24 -11.08 -38.35
N ARG A 451 14.79 -9.87 -38.55
CA ARG A 451 15.05 -8.89 -37.48
C ARG A 451 13.79 -8.27 -36.87
N ILE A 452 12.66 -8.22 -37.58
CA ILE A 452 11.43 -7.59 -37.05
C ILE A 452 10.98 -8.17 -35.70
N HIS A 453 11.38 -9.40 -35.40
CA HIS A 453 11.04 -10.10 -34.17
C HIS A 453 11.66 -9.47 -32.92
N VAL A 454 12.90 -8.96 -32.98
CA VAL A 454 13.53 -8.25 -31.85
C VAL A 454 12.87 -6.90 -31.61
N GLU A 455 12.51 -6.17 -32.68
CA GLU A 455 11.74 -4.93 -32.58
C GLU A 455 10.36 -5.16 -31.96
N ARG A 456 9.68 -6.25 -32.33
CA ARG A 456 8.39 -6.63 -31.74
C ARG A 456 8.52 -6.99 -30.27
N PHE A 457 9.61 -7.65 -29.86
CA PHE A 457 9.91 -7.91 -28.45
C PHE A 457 10.06 -6.60 -27.68
N ILE A 458 10.89 -5.68 -28.19
CA ILE A 458 11.03 -4.33 -27.63
C ILE A 458 9.66 -3.63 -27.55
N GLY A 459 8.84 -3.72 -28.60
CA GLY A 459 7.49 -3.18 -28.63
C GLY A 459 6.61 -3.72 -27.50
N ARG A 460 6.62 -5.04 -27.26
CA ARG A 460 5.87 -5.67 -26.17
C ARG A 460 6.36 -5.23 -24.79
N VAL A 461 7.66 -5.05 -24.61
CA VAL A 461 8.22 -4.48 -23.37
C VAL A 461 7.81 -3.01 -23.23
N ARG A 462 7.77 -2.24 -24.32
CA ARG A 462 7.32 -0.84 -24.33
C ARG A 462 5.82 -0.64 -24.16
N ASP A 463 5.00 -1.68 -24.24
CA ASP A 463 3.60 -1.58 -23.82
C ASP A 463 3.46 -1.24 -22.32
N TRP A 464 4.51 -1.47 -21.54
CA TRP A 464 4.64 -0.98 -20.17
C TRP A 464 5.04 0.48 -20.18
N LYS A 465 4.03 1.35 -20.05
CA LYS A 465 4.14 2.78 -20.32
C LYS A 465 5.19 3.51 -19.48
N ILE A 466 5.58 2.97 -18.33
CA ILE A 466 6.65 3.55 -17.50
C ILE A 466 7.97 3.74 -18.27
N LEU A 467 8.28 2.87 -19.24
CA LEU A 467 9.48 2.96 -20.07
C LEU A 467 9.40 4.04 -21.16
N ASN A 468 8.19 4.55 -21.43
CA ASN A 468 7.97 5.59 -22.43
C ASN A 468 7.90 6.99 -21.81
N ASN A 469 7.86 7.08 -20.48
CA ASN A 469 7.95 8.34 -19.76
C ASN A 469 9.35 8.96 -19.91
N THR A 470 9.45 10.27 -19.71
CA THR A 470 10.75 10.93 -19.56
C THR A 470 11.25 10.75 -18.14
N TRP A 471 12.41 10.12 -17.98
CA TRP A 471 12.98 9.81 -16.67
C TRP A 471 13.85 10.95 -16.14
N PRO A 472 13.91 11.15 -14.81
CA PRO A 472 14.94 11.99 -14.21
C PRO A 472 16.32 11.36 -14.41
N LEU A 473 17.32 12.18 -14.74
CA LEU A 473 18.69 11.74 -14.96
C LEU A 473 19.31 10.95 -13.80
N VAL A 474 18.99 11.38 -12.58
CA VAL A 474 19.46 10.74 -11.34
C VAL A 474 18.86 9.36 -11.09
N GLN A 475 18.01 8.87 -11.99
CA GLN A 475 17.31 7.57 -11.88
C GLN A 475 17.70 6.61 -13.02
N ILE A 476 18.84 6.80 -13.69
CA ILE A 476 19.32 5.87 -14.73
C ILE A 476 19.43 4.43 -14.21
N ASP A 477 19.98 4.23 -13.00
CA ASP A 477 20.10 2.90 -12.38
C ASP A 477 18.73 2.29 -12.08
N MET A 478 17.78 3.11 -11.64
CA MET A 478 16.41 2.66 -11.41
C MET A 478 15.71 2.27 -12.72
N LEU A 479 15.96 3.02 -13.80
CA LEU A 479 15.46 2.67 -15.12
C LEU A 479 16.06 1.35 -15.60
N THR A 480 17.35 1.10 -15.36
CA THR A 480 17.98 -0.21 -15.62
C THR A 480 17.22 -1.34 -14.92
N CYS A 481 16.95 -1.21 -13.61
CA CYS A 481 16.20 -2.23 -12.89
C CYS A 481 14.79 -2.43 -13.46
N VAL A 482 14.07 -1.35 -13.76
CA VAL A 482 12.70 -1.43 -14.31
C VAL A 482 12.71 -2.05 -15.70
N TRP A 483 13.65 -1.67 -16.57
CA TRP A 483 13.84 -2.24 -17.89
C TRP A 483 14.06 -3.75 -17.84
N GLN A 484 15.09 -4.19 -17.10
CA GLN A 484 15.43 -5.61 -17.01
C GLN A 484 14.30 -6.43 -16.38
N MET A 485 13.70 -5.93 -15.28
CA MET A 485 12.53 -6.56 -14.66
C MET A 485 11.40 -6.78 -15.67
N LEU A 486 11.09 -5.77 -16.49
CA LEU A 486 10.00 -5.85 -17.47
C LEU A 486 10.35 -6.76 -18.66
N CYS A 487 11.59 -6.75 -19.13
CA CYS A 487 12.08 -7.71 -20.11
C CYS A 487 11.89 -9.15 -19.64
N HIS A 488 12.36 -9.47 -18.44
CA HIS A 488 12.19 -10.78 -17.82
C HIS A 488 10.72 -11.13 -17.61
N THR A 489 9.92 -10.19 -17.11
CA THR A 489 8.47 -10.39 -16.92
C THR A 489 7.79 -10.74 -18.24
N VAL A 490 8.10 -10.02 -19.32
CA VAL A 490 7.57 -10.31 -20.65
C VAL A 490 8.06 -11.66 -21.15
N ASN A 491 9.34 -11.96 -20.98
CA ASN A 491 9.95 -13.22 -21.43
C ASN A 491 9.35 -14.45 -20.74
N LEU A 492 9.06 -14.35 -19.43
CA LEU A 492 8.54 -15.44 -18.62
C LEU A 492 7.03 -15.64 -18.75
N THR A 493 6.27 -14.60 -19.10
CA THR A 493 4.80 -14.66 -19.09
C THR A 493 4.18 -14.72 -20.46
N CYS A 494 4.85 -14.19 -21.48
CA CYS A 494 4.29 -14.08 -22.82
C CYS A 494 4.93 -15.14 -23.74
N PRO A 495 4.18 -15.68 -24.73
CA PRO A 495 4.77 -16.59 -25.70
C PRO A 495 5.87 -15.90 -26.53
N PRO A 496 6.94 -16.61 -26.94
CA PRO A 496 8.01 -16.05 -27.75
C PRO A 496 7.50 -15.28 -28.98
N ILE A 497 8.17 -14.18 -29.34
CA ILE A 497 7.77 -13.35 -30.50
C ILE A 497 8.52 -13.81 -31.76
N GLY A 498 8.58 -15.11 -32.00
CA GLY A 498 9.24 -15.68 -33.17
C GLY A 498 8.37 -15.63 -34.44
N PRO A 499 8.94 -16.02 -35.59
CA PRO A 499 8.18 -16.40 -36.77
C PRO A 499 7.14 -17.45 -36.39
N LYS A 500 5.91 -17.32 -36.89
CA LYS A 500 4.91 -18.39 -36.72
C LYS A 500 5.25 -19.51 -37.70
N GLU A 501 5.35 -20.72 -37.19
CA GLU A 501 5.40 -21.91 -38.03
C GLU A 501 3.97 -22.18 -38.53
N GLU A 502 3.82 -22.35 -39.85
CA GLU A 502 2.56 -22.73 -40.50
C GLU A 502 2.27 -24.23 -40.37
#